data_AF-A0A1V5P9G4-F1
#
_entry.id   AF-A0A1V5P9G4-F1
#
_cell.length_a   1.000
_cell.length_b   1.000
_cell.length_c   1.000
_cell.angle_alpha   90.00
_cell.angle_beta   90.00
_cell.angle_gamma   90.00
#
_symmetry.space_group_name_H-M   'P 1'
#
loop_
_entity.id
_entity.type
_entity.pdbx_description
1 polymer ?
#
loop_
_entity_poly.entity_id
_entity_poly.type
_entity_poly.pdbx_seq_one_letter_code
_entity_poly.pdbx_strand_id
1 'polypeptide(L)'
;MTLEETNAPVKVVGYPVEFDAAKKLWFADIEFTMNSLKAYMPMVRLALARFQPISVPPAYLSRVTRADFVQPLPDRTLTISRLISNPMHITMALTGVAPNGPRPVQAWMEKLTAPAQGELGWTRLEGDAFKPAINTESTALWEGTFNPGLLPPSGRYRIVIQEMEPLLPGGFVGTLPDGVTGDVTVQLPTGPFLGRTVYADRWEL
;
A
#
# COMPACT_ATOMS: atom_id res chain seq x y z
N MET A 1 9.29 10.01 33.53
CA MET A 1 9.26 11.46 33.32
C MET A 1 7.83 11.94 33.41
N THR A 2 7.60 13.21 33.73
CA THR A 2 6.28 13.83 33.73
C THR A 2 6.17 14.86 32.61
N LEU A 3 4.95 15.09 32.12
CA LEU A 3 4.65 16.19 31.20
C LEU A 3 4.48 17.50 31.97
N GLU A 4 5.02 18.62 31.46
CA GLU A 4 4.83 19.94 32.07
C GLU A 4 3.34 20.32 32.14
N GLU A 5 2.58 19.99 31.08
CA GLU A 5 1.21 20.46 30.88
C GLU A 5 0.19 19.79 31.80
N THR A 6 0.46 18.56 32.24
CA THR A 6 -0.50 17.75 33.01
C THR A 6 0.08 17.18 34.30
N ASN A 7 1.41 17.30 34.49
CA ASN A 7 2.18 16.61 35.52
C ASN A 7 1.98 15.08 35.53
N ALA A 8 1.40 14.51 34.46
CA ALA A 8 1.11 13.09 34.36
C ALA A 8 2.40 12.31 34.05
N PRO A 9 2.60 11.12 34.65
CA PRO A 9 3.70 10.25 34.29
C PRO A 9 3.51 9.74 32.86
N VAL A 10 4.59 9.79 32.08
CA VAL A 10 4.60 9.32 30.68
C VAL A 10 5.76 8.38 30.41
N LYS A 11 5.52 7.45 29.48
CA LYS A 11 6.56 6.65 28.84
C LYS A 11 7.07 7.41 27.63
N VAL A 12 8.35 7.76 27.65
CA VAL A 12 9.03 8.40 26.53
C VAL A 12 9.86 7.35 25.80
N VAL A 13 9.81 7.35 24.47
CA VAL A 13 10.65 6.52 23.62
C VAL A 13 11.55 7.47 22.84
N GLY A 14 12.86 7.39 23.08
CA GLY A 14 13.85 8.22 22.40
C GLY A 14 14.19 7.66 21.03
N TYR A 15 14.22 8.54 20.02
CA TYR A 15 14.68 8.23 18.67
C TYR A 15 15.88 9.12 18.33
N PRO A 16 16.91 8.59 17.63
CA PRO A 16 17.97 9.42 17.08
C PRO A 16 17.37 10.38 16.05
N VAL A 17 17.82 11.63 16.09
CA VAL A 17 17.40 12.68 15.15
C VAL A 17 18.60 13.08 14.33
N GLU A 18 18.43 13.11 13.02
CA GLU A 18 19.47 13.45 12.05
C GLU A 18 19.10 14.75 11.32
N PHE A 19 20.11 15.44 10.81
CA PHE A 19 19.91 16.66 10.03
C PHE A 19 20.15 16.36 8.55
N ASP A 20 19.10 16.49 7.74
CA ASP A 20 19.21 16.43 6.28
C ASP A 20 19.70 17.80 5.77
N ALA A 21 20.97 17.88 5.37
CA ALA A 21 21.59 19.12 4.91
C ALA A 21 20.99 19.63 3.58
N ALA A 22 20.46 18.74 2.74
CA ALA A 22 19.86 19.13 1.45
C ALA A 22 18.49 19.75 1.67
N LYS A 23 17.66 19.13 2.52
CA LYS A 23 16.33 19.67 2.89
C LYS A 23 16.41 20.77 3.94
N LYS A 24 17.54 20.90 4.64
CA LYS A 24 17.76 21.80 5.79
C LYS A 24 16.75 21.55 6.91
N LEU A 25 16.42 20.28 7.16
CA LEU A 25 15.42 19.86 8.14
C LEU A 25 15.97 18.75 9.04
N TRP A 26 15.48 18.72 10.28
CA TRP A 26 15.70 17.61 11.20
C TRP A 26 14.66 16.51 10.95
N PHE A 27 15.08 15.26 10.96
CA PHE A 27 14.19 14.11 10.77
C PHE A 27 14.57 12.95 11.71
N ALA A 28 13.61 12.07 11.95
CA ALA A 28 13.81 10.80 12.65
C ALA A 28 12.88 9.76 12.02
N ASP A 29 13.41 8.58 11.77
CA ASP A 29 12.61 7.46 11.26
C ASP A 29 11.92 6.75 12.42
N ILE A 30 10.61 6.58 12.29
CA ILE A 30 9.76 5.90 13.26
C ILE A 30 9.08 4.75 12.54
N GLU A 31 9.51 3.54 12.86
CA GLU A 31 8.91 2.32 12.34
C GLU A 31 7.77 1.85 13.25
N PHE A 32 6.66 1.47 12.64
CA PHE A 32 5.52 0.90 13.36
C PHE A 32 5.41 -0.58 13.03
N THR A 33 5.44 -1.43 14.04
CA THR A 33 5.11 -2.84 13.87
C THR A 33 3.58 -3.00 13.77
N MET A 34 3.05 -2.94 12.54
CA MET A 34 1.61 -2.93 12.26
C MET A 34 0.87 -4.15 12.82
N ASN A 35 1.53 -5.31 12.88
CA ASN A 35 0.96 -6.56 13.42
C ASN A 35 0.45 -6.41 14.86
N SER A 36 1.01 -5.47 15.64
CA SER A 36 0.58 -5.21 17.02
C SER A 36 -0.69 -4.35 17.12
N LEU A 37 -0.98 -3.54 16.11
CA LEU A 37 -2.04 -2.53 16.15
C LEU A 37 -3.44 -3.09 15.86
N LYS A 38 -3.54 -4.38 15.47
CA LYS A 38 -4.79 -5.08 15.10
C LYS A 38 -5.69 -4.26 14.14
N ALA A 39 -5.07 -3.39 13.34
CA ALA A 39 -5.75 -2.49 12.43
C ALA A 39 -5.06 -2.55 11.07
N TYR A 40 -5.87 -2.66 10.02
CA TYR A 40 -5.41 -2.77 8.65
C TYR A 40 -4.73 -1.47 8.15
N MET A 41 -5.33 -0.32 8.44
CA MET A 41 -4.79 1.00 8.10
C MET A 41 -5.04 1.93 9.28
N PRO A 42 -4.17 1.93 10.31
CA PRO A 42 -4.38 2.76 11.48
C PRO A 42 -4.20 4.24 11.13
N MET A 43 -4.97 5.12 11.77
CA MET A 43 -4.66 6.55 11.80
C MET A 43 -3.83 6.84 13.05
N VAL A 44 -2.59 7.27 12.85
CA VAL A 44 -1.65 7.58 13.93
C VAL A 44 -1.49 9.09 14.04
N ARG A 45 -1.48 9.61 15.27
CA ARG A 45 -1.10 10.99 15.55
C ARG A 45 0.01 11.01 16.58
N LEU A 46 1.16 11.57 16.20
CA LEU A 46 2.32 11.61 17.08
C LEU A 46 2.27 12.80 18.03
N ALA A 47 2.67 12.56 19.28
CA ALA A 47 2.96 13.57 20.27
C ALA A 47 4.48 13.57 20.50
N LEU A 48 5.15 14.64 20.06
CA LEU A 48 6.60 14.75 20.01
C LEU A 48 7.09 15.73 21.08
N ALA A 49 8.21 15.42 21.71
CA ALA A 49 8.92 16.33 22.62
C ALA A 49 10.42 16.17 22.38
N ARG A 50 11.19 17.23 22.62
CA ARG A 50 12.65 17.16 22.59
C ARG A 50 13.12 16.66 23.94
N PHE A 51 13.91 15.60 23.94
CA PHE A 51 14.63 15.13 25.12
C PHE A 51 15.98 15.84 25.22
N GLN A 52 16.24 16.46 26.38
CA GLN A 52 17.43 17.28 26.63
C GLN A 52 18.16 16.71 27.87
N PRO A 53 19.11 15.78 27.69
CA PRO A 53 19.81 15.15 28.82
C PRO A 53 20.69 16.15 29.59
N ILE A 54 21.17 17.20 28.93
CA ILE A 54 21.90 18.31 29.54
C ILE A 54 20.92 19.47 29.70
N SER A 55 20.15 19.44 30.79
CA SER A 55 19.21 20.50 31.17
C SER A 55 19.14 20.65 32.68
N VAL A 56 18.51 21.73 33.16
CA VAL A 56 18.29 21.95 34.59
C VAL A 56 17.19 21.00 35.08
N PRO A 57 17.40 20.20 36.13
CA PRO A 57 16.36 19.33 36.67
C PRO A 57 15.14 20.14 37.15
N PRO A 58 13.89 19.72 36.87
CA PRO A 58 13.47 18.50 36.17
C PRO A 58 13.19 18.66 34.66
N ALA A 59 13.65 19.74 34.02
CA ALA A 59 13.30 20.16 32.66
C ALA A 59 13.99 19.33 31.55
N TYR A 60 13.87 18.01 31.60
CA TYR A 60 14.47 17.09 30.64
C TYR A 60 13.66 16.94 29.33
N LEU A 61 12.39 17.37 29.35
CA LEU A 61 11.49 17.31 28.20
C LEU A 61 10.98 18.71 27.89
N SER A 62 10.98 19.08 26.61
CA SER A 62 10.22 20.24 26.15
C SER A 62 8.71 20.00 26.24
N ARG A 63 7.94 21.06 26.07
CA ARG A 63 6.50 20.95 25.79
C ARG A 63 6.22 20.04 24.61
N VAL A 64 5.08 19.35 24.68
CA VAL A 64 4.63 18.40 23.67
C VAL A 64 4.06 19.15 22.47
N THR A 65 4.56 18.82 21.29
CA THR A 65 3.99 19.25 20.00
C THR A 65 3.28 18.07 19.35
N ARG A 66 2.03 18.25 18.91
CA ARG A 66 1.29 17.21 18.19
C ARG A 66 1.49 17.36 16.70
N ALA A 67 1.87 16.27 16.04
CA ALA A 67 1.89 16.19 14.60
C ALA A 67 0.46 16.04 14.04
N ASP A 68 0.36 16.15 12.72
CA ASP A 68 -0.85 15.81 11.98
C ASP A 68 -1.08 14.28 11.95
N PHE A 69 -2.28 13.89 11.56
CA PHE A 69 -2.60 12.47 11.38
C PHE A 69 -1.87 11.91 10.17
N VAL A 70 -1.26 10.75 10.35
CA VAL A 70 -0.64 9.96 9.29
C VAL A 70 -1.31 8.60 9.27
N GLN A 71 -1.62 8.11 8.07
CA GLN A 71 -2.18 6.79 7.86
C GLN A 71 -1.13 5.91 7.18
N PRO A 72 -0.25 5.25 7.94
CA PRO A 72 0.75 4.38 7.35
C PRO A 72 0.06 3.22 6.61
N LEU A 73 0.69 2.82 5.53
CA LEU A 73 0.17 1.80 4.64
C LEU A 73 0.54 0.41 5.18
N PRO A 74 -0.35 -0.59 5.04
CA PRO A 74 -0.02 -1.94 5.47
C PRO A 74 1.02 -2.55 4.54
N ASP A 75 1.85 -3.43 5.12
CA ASP A 75 2.86 -4.14 4.37
C ASP A 75 2.22 -5.06 3.32
N ARG A 76 2.83 -5.05 2.14
CA ARG A 76 2.43 -5.83 0.97
C ARG A 76 3.62 -6.43 0.28
N THR A 77 3.46 -7.68 -0.11
CA THR A 77 4.42 -8.38 -0.96
C THR A 77 3.73 -8.80 -2.24
N LEU A 78 4.19 -8.24 -3.35
CA LEU A 78 3.81 -8.68 -4.68
C LEU A 78 4.86 -9.68 -5.19
N THR A 79 4.42 -10.89 -5.49
CA THR A 79 5.24 -11.90 -6.18
C THR A 79 4.82 -11.94 -7.63
N ILE A 80 5.79 -11.83 -8.55
CA ILE A 80 5.58 -11.95 -9.99
C ILE A 80 6.40 -13.12 -10.50
N SER A 81 5.74 -14.07 -11.15
CA SER A 81 6.35 -15.26 -11.73
C SER A 81 6.07 -15.31 -13.24
N ARG A 82 7.05 -15.77 -14.01
CA ARG A 82 6.93 -15.95 -15.47
C ARG A 82 7.05 -17.42 -15.81
N LEU A 83 6.25 -17.90 -16.75
CA LEU A 83 6.42 -19.25 -17.26
C LEU A 83 7.62 -19.29 -18.22
N ILE A 84 8.56 -20.22 -18.02
CA ILE A 84 9.75 -20.33 -18.89
C ILE A 84 9.37 -20.62 -20.34
N SER A 85 8.36 -21.47 -20.55
CA SER A 85 7.89 -21.83 -21.89
C SER A 85 7.08 -20.74 -22.58
N ASN A 86 6.57 -19.77 -21.83
CA ASN A 86 5.89 -18.60 -22.36
C ASN A 86 6.14 -17.40 -21.42
N PRO A 87 7.20 -16.61 -21.65
CA PRO A 87 7.53 -15.45 -20.82
C PRO A 87 6.42 -14.39 -20.76
N MET A 88 5.48 -14.41 -21.70
CA MET A 88 4.30 -13.55 -21.72
C MET A 88 3.19 -14.04 -20.80
N HIS A 89 3.29 -15.26 -20.27
CA HIS A 89 2.40 -15.79 -19.24
C HIS A 89 2.93 -15.40 -17.86
N ILE A 90 2.34 -14.36 -17.30
CA ILE A 90 2.75 -13.76 -16.04
C ILE A 90 1.71 -14.11 -14.98
N THR A 91 2.15 -14.74 -13.90
CA THR A 91 1.33 -14.96 -12.71
C THR A 91 1.77 -13.99 -11.62
N MET A 92 0.79 -13.43 -10.92
CA MET A 92 1.02 -12.45 -9.87
C MET A 92 0.25 -12.88 -8.63
N ALA A 93 0.88 -12.74 -7.46
CA ALA A 93 0.26 -13.00 -6.18
C ALA A 93 0.56 -11.83 -5.23
N LEU A 94 -0.48 -11.16 -4.75
CA LEU A 94 -0.37 -10.10 -3.75
C LEU A 94 -0.69 -10.69 -2.37
N THR A 95 0.24 -10.59 -1.43
CA THR A 95 0.10 -11.10 -0.06
C THR A 95 0.30 -9.97 0.96
N GLY A 96 -0.32 -10.09 2.13
CA GLY A 96 -0.19 -9.12 3.22
C GLY A 96 -1.44 -9.05 4.10
N VAL A 97 -1.42 -8.15 5.09
CA VAL A 97 -2.57 -7.93 5.98
C VAL A 97 -3.69 -7.23 5.22
N ALA A 98 -4.88 -7.83 5.12
CA ALA A 98 -6.08 -7.21 4.58
C ALA A 98 -7.16 -7.03 5.65
N PRO A 99 -8.11 -6.11 5.47
CA PRO A 99 -9.29 -6.03 6.31
C PRO A 99 -10.21 -7.23 6.01
N ASN A 100 -11.11 -7.54 6.93
CA ASN A 100 -12.08 -8.61 6.71
C ASN A 100 -13.02 -8.28 5.54
N GLY A 101 -13.31 -9.30 4.72
CA GLY A 101 -14.26 -9.22 3.61
C GLY A 101 -13.60 -9.08 2.23
N PRO A 102 -14.41 -9.11 1.17
CA PRO A 102 -13.93 -9.09 -0.20
C PRO A 102 -13.20 -7.79 -0.53
N ARG A 103 -12.00 -7.90 -1.14
CA ARG A 103 -11.20 -6.78 -1.64
C ARG A 103 -10.77 -7.07 -3.07
N PRO A 104 -11.44 -6.50 -4.08
CA PRO A 104 -11.01 -6.65 -5.44
C PRO A 104 -9.73 -5.87 -5.62
N VAL A 105 -8.81 -6.55 -6.27
CA VAL A 105 -7.58 -5.97 -6.76
C VAL A 105 -7.68 -6.02 -8.27
N GLN A 106 -7.33 -4.90 -8.91
CA GLN A 106 -7.18 -4.83 -10.34
C GLN A 106 -5.70 -4.75 -10.67
N ALA A 107 -5.32 -5.37 -11.76
CA ALA A 107 -4.02 -5.14 -12.38
C ALA A 107 -4.23 -4.67 -13.81
N TRP A 108 -3.29 -3.91 -14.35
CA TRP A 108 -3.21 -3.63 -15.78
C TRP A 108 -1.77 -3.37 -16.20
N MET A 109 -1.51 -3.43 -17.50
CA MET A 109 -0.23 -2.99 -18.05
C MET A 109 -0.36 -1.61 -18.66
N GLU A 110 0.67 -0.78 -18.47
CA GLU A 110 0.81 0.50 -19.14
C GLU A 110 2.06 0.51 -20.02
N LYS A 111 1.99 1.26 -21.11
CA LYS A 111 3.12 1.54 -21.99
C LYS A 111 3.51 3.00 -21.85
N LEU A 112 4.80 3.29 -21.79
CA LEU A 112 5.30 4.66 -21.83
C LEU A 112 5.17 5.19 -23.28
N THR A 113 4.31 6.18 -23.47
CA THR A 113 4.02 6.80 -24.78
C THR A 113 4.64 8.19 -24.90
N ALA A 114 4.75 8.94 -23.80
CA ALA A 114 5.34 10.28 -23.77
C ALA A 114 6.41 10.42 -22.66
N PRO A 115 7.65 9.93 -22.87
CA PRO A 115 8.70 9.93 -21.85
C PRO A 115 9.00 11.30 -21.22
N ALA A 116 8.86 12.38 -22.00
CA ALA A 116 9.09 13.76 -21.53
C ALA A 116 8.08 14.22 -20.46
N GLN A 117 6.94 13.54 -20.31
CA GLN A 117 5.91 13.86 -19.32
C GLN A 117 6.05 13.05 -18.01
N GLY A 118 7.12 12.26 -17.86
CA GLY A 118 7.36 11.49 -16.64
C GLY A 118 6.20 10.53 -16.32
N GLU A 119 5.65 10.64 -15.12
CA GLU A 119 4.52 9.79 -14.67
C GLU A 119 3.24 9.96 -15.51
N LEU A 120 3.01 11.13 -16.10
CA LEU A 120 1.84 11.36 -16.97
C LEU A 120 2.03 10.78 -18.37
N GLY A 121 3.25 10.35 -18.71
CA GLY A 121 3.58 9.77 -20.01
C GLY A 121 3.19 8.31 -20.20
N TRP A 122 2.61 7.68 -19.18
CA TRP A 122 2.18 6.29 -19.21
C TRP A 122 0.73 6.16 -19.65
N THR A 123 0.43 5.17 -20.49
CA THR A 123 -0.92 4.93 -21.02
C THR A 123 -1.30 3.46 -20.84
N ARG A 124 -2.51 3.23 -20.31
CA ARG A 124 -3.08 1.88 -20.13
C ARG A 124 -3.23 1.17 -21.47
N LEU A 125 -2.81 -0.09 -21.51
CA LEU A 125 -3.09 -0.99 -22.62
C LEU A 125 -4.51 -1.55 -22.45
N GLU A 126 -5.33 -1.43 -23.50
CA GLU A 126 -6.72 -1.91 -23.53
C GLU A 126 -6.75 -3.43 -23.78
N GLY A 127 -7.61 -4.16 -23.04
CA GLY A 127 -7.80 -5.61 -23.17
C GLY A 127 -8.50 -6.24 -21.96
N ASP A 128 -9.31 -7.28 -22.19
CA ASP A 128 -10.15 -7.98 -21.20
C ASP A 128 -9.39 -8.88 -20.19
N ALA A 129 -8.06 -8.78 -20.14
CA ALA A 129 -7.21 -9.75 -19.44
C ALA A 129 -7.19 -9.60 -17.90
N PHE A 130 -8.01 -8.74 -17.31
CA PHE A 130 -7.94 -8.45 -15.88
C PHE A 130 -9.33 -8.46 -15.25
N LYS A 131 -9.76 -9.66 -14.87
CA LYS A 131 -10.88 -9.80 -13.94
C LYS A 131 -10.34 -9.65 -12.53
N PRO A 132 -10.89 -8.77 -11.68
CA PRO A 132 -10.54 -8.77 -10.27
C PRO A 132 -10.93 -10.12 -9.67
N ALA A 133 -9.95 -10.93 -9.27
CA ALA A 133 -10.17 -12.20 -8.59
C ALA A 133 -10.11 -11.97 -7.07
N ILE A 134 -11.19 -12.23 -6.34
CA ILE A 134 -11.14 -12.15 -4.89
C ILE A 134 -10.81 -13.55 -4.37
N ASN A 135 -9.64 -13.68 -3.74
CA ASN A 135 -9.30 -14.92 -3.05
C ASN A 135 -9.92 -14.89 -1.65
N THR A 136 -10.87 -15.80 -1.41
CA THR A 136 -11.50 -15.98 -0.10
C THR A 136 -10.83 -17.06 0.75
N GLU A 137 -9.89 -17.83 0.20
CA GLU A 137 -9.36 -19.06 0.84
C GLU A 137 -7.82 -19.18 0.87
N SER A 138 -7.07 -18.22 0.32
CA SER A 138 -5.60 -18.29 0.24
C SER A 138 -4.89 -17.31 1.18
N THR A 139 -3.60 -17.53 1.46
CA THR A 139 -2.72 -16.54 2.12
C THR A 139 -2.43 -15.34 1.21
N ALA A 140 -2.74 -15.43 -0.08
CA ALA A 140 -2.71 -14.33 -1.03
C ALA A 140 -4.06 -13.61 -1.05
N LEU A 141 -3.99 -12.28 -0.97
CA LEU A 141 -5.11 -11.36 -1.08
C LEU A 141 -5.70 -11.37 -2.49
N TRP A 142 -4.85 -11.62 -3.49
CA TRP A 142 -5.23 -11.66 -4.89
C TRP A 142 -4.21 -12.47 -5.69
N GLU A 143 -4.70 -13.24 -6.65
CA GLU A 143 -3.90 -13.84 -7.71
C GLU A 143 -4.44 -13.43 -9.07
N GLY A 144 -3.55 -13.22 -10.04
CA GLY A 144 -3.93 -12.85 -11.39
C GLY A 144 -2.98 -13.45 -12.41
N THR A 145 -3.54 -13.88 -13.54
CA THR A 145 -2.75 -14.29 -14.70
C THR A 145 -2.94 -13.26 -15.81
N PHE A 146 -1.83 -12.85 -16.42
CA PHE A 146 -1.83 -11.90 -17.51
C PHE A 146 -1.09 -12.47 -18.72
N ASN A 147 -1.67 -12.29 -19.90
CA ASN A 147 -1.04 -12.63 -21.18
C ASN A 147 -1.30 -11.48 -22.19
N PRO A 148 -0.40 -10.49 -22.28
CA PRO A 148 -0.57 -9.33 -23.15
C PRO A 148 -0.45 -9.64 -24.66
N GLY A 149 -0.20 -10.90 -25.03
CA GLY A 149 0.16 -11.24 -26.41
C GLY A 149 1.55 -10.71 -26.77
N LEU A 150 1.77 -10.39 -28.05
CA LEU A 150 3.06 -9.89 -28.53
C LEU A 150 3.24 -8.40 -28.18
N LEU A 151 4.18 -8.11 -27.29
CA LEU A 151 4.62 -6.74 -26.99
C LEU A 151 5.87 -6.39 -27.81
N PRO A 152 5.90 -5.21 -28.47
CA PRO A 152 7.11 -4.69 -29.10
C PRO A 152 8.32 -4.69 -28.14
N PRO A 153 9.46 -5.31 -28.51
CA PRO A 153 10.65 -5.39 -27.64
C PRO A 153 11.24 -4.03 -27.25
N SER A 154 11.05 -3.01 -28.10
CA SER A 154 11.53 -1.65 -27.86
C SER A 154 10.59 -0.80 -26.99
N GLY A 155 9.44 -1.35 -26.59
CA GLY A 155 8.49 -0.67 -25.71
C GLY A 155 8.95 -0.72 -24.25
N ARG A 156 8.67 0.36 -23.50
CA ARG A 156 8.78 0.36 -22.05
C ARG A 156 7.40 0.13 -21.44
N TYR A 157 7.30 -0.86 -20.58
CA TYR A 157 6.05 -1.28 -19.97
C TYR A 157 6.13 -1.15 -18.45
N ARG A 158 4.99 -1.14 -17.78
CA ARG A 158 4.88 -1.34 -16.33
C ARG A 158 3.60 -2.09 -16.01
N ILE A 159 3.63 -2.85 -14.94
CA ILE A 159 2.43 -3.45 -14.37
C ILE A 159 1.97 -2.54 -13.25
N VAL A 160 0.70 -2.17 -13.27
CA VAL A 160 0.04 -1.39 -12.22
C VAL A 160 -0.92 -2.32 -11.49
N ILE A 161 -0.85 -2.32 -10.17
CA ILE A 161 -1.78 -3.06 -9.30
C ILE A 161 -2.47 -2.06 -8.39
N GLN A 162 -3.79 -2.12 -8.38
CA GLN A 162 -4.66 -1.24 -7.64
C GLN A 162 -5.57 -2.05 -6.73
N GLU A 163 -5.45 -1.85 -5.42
CA GLU A 163 -6.44 -2.33 -4.45
C GLU A 163 -7.64 -1.40 -4.44
N MET A 164 -8.84 -1.96 -4.34
CA MET A 164 -10.07 -1.19 -4.28
C MET A 164 -10.72 -1.28 -2.89
N GLU A 165 -11.18 -0.14 -2.39
CA GLU A 165 -11.90 -0.02 -1.13
C GLU A 165 -13.36 0.43 -1.37
N PRO A 166 -14.36 -0.27 -0.81
CA PRO A 166 -15.74 0.16 -0.94
C PRO A 166 -15.97 1.34 0.00
N LEU A 167 -16.56 2.41 -0.53
CA LEU A 167 -16.83 3.64 0.24
C LEU A 167 -18.11 3.55 1.11
N LEU A 168 -18.95 2.54 0.92
CA LEU A 168 -20.23 2.39 1.59
C LEU A 168 -20.38 1.02 2.27
N PRO A 169 -21.17 0.94 3.37
CA PRO A 169 -21.62 -0.33 3.93
C PRO A 169 -22.44 -1.08 2.89
N GLY A 170 -21.99 -2.26 2.49
CA GLY A 170 -22.54 -3.03 1.37
C GLY A 170 -21.47 -3.88 0.70
N GLY A 171 -20.21 -3.45 0.78
CA GLY A 171 -19.05 -4.21 0.34
C GLY A 171 -19.08 -4.55 -1.15
N PHE A 172 -18.27 -5.52 -1.54
CA PHE A 172 -18.31 -6.12 -2.86
C PHE A 172 -19.16 -7.39 -2.80
N VAL A 173 -20.13 -7.54 -3.71
CA VAL A 173 -20.94 -8.76 -3.80
C VAL A 173 -20.28 -9.69 -4.82
N GLY A 174 -19.83 -10.84 -4.35
CA GLY A 174 -19.36 -11.93 -5.19
C GLY A 174 -20.40 -13.03 -5.26
N THR A 175 -20.68 -13.54 -6.44
CA THR A 175 -21.42 -14.80 -6.60
C THR A 175 -20.37 -15.91 -6.71
N LEU A 176 -20.33 -16.81 -5.72
CA LEU A 176 -19.63 -18.07 -5.89
C LEU A 176 -20.36 -18.86 -6.98
N PRO A 177 -19.67 -19.50 -7.94
CA PRO A 177 -20.28 -20.57 -8.71
C PRO A 177 -20.77 -21.61 -7.68
N ASP A 178 -22.06 -21.88 -7.75
CA ASP A 178 -22.81 -22.83 -6.96
C ASP A 178 -22.01 -24.10 -6.61
N GLY A 179 -21.51 -24.13 -5.38
CA GLY A 179 -20.88 -25.31 -4.78
C GLY A 179 -19.45 -25.65 -5.22
N VAL A 180 -18.74 -24.73 -5.90
CA VAL A 180 -17.36 -24.97 -6.34
C VAL A 180 -16.39 -24.00 -5.66
N THR A 181 -15.33 -24.53 -5.05
CA THR A 181 -14.13 -23.76 -4.68
C THR A 181 -13.52 -23.20 -5.95
N GLY A 182 -13.71 -21.89 -6.22
CA GLY A 182 -13.25 -21.26 -7.46
C GLY A 182 -13.33 -19.73 -7.40
N ASP A 183 -12.70 -19.09 -8.40
CA ASP A 183 -12.56 -17.64 -8.52
C ASP A 183 -13.92 -16.92 -8.46
N VAL A 184 -14.09 -16.06 -7.46
CA VAL A 184 -15.27 -15.21 -7.33
C VAL A 184 -15.15 -14.05 -8.32
N THR A 185 -16.01 -14.02 -9.34
CA THR A 185 -16.16 -12.83 -10.17
C THR A 185 -16.95 -11.79 -9.37
N VAL A 186 -16.27 -10.76 -8.90
CA VAL A 186 -16.91 -9.63 -8.25
C VAL A 186 -17.32 -8.59 -9.28
N GLN A 187 -18.61 -8.27 -9.27
CA GLN A 187 -19.10 -7.08 -9.95
C GLN A 187 -18.55 -5.86 -9.21
N LEU A 188 -17.86 -4.98 -9.95
CA LEU A 188 -17.47 -3.69 -9.40
C LEU A 188 -18.75 -2.96 -8.95
N PRO A 189 -18.73 -2.29 -7.80
CA PRO A 189 -19.90 -1.56 -7.31
C PRO A 189 -20.30 -0.52 -8.35
N THR A 190 -21.60 -0.34 -8.51
CA THR A 190 -22.17 0.74 -9.33
C THR A 190 -22.03 2.11 -8.65
N GLY A 191 -21.57 2.13 -7.39
CA GLY A 191 -21.26 3.34 -6.62
C GLY A 191 -19.77 3.72 -6.64
N PRO A 192 -19.42 4.91 -6.13
CA PRO A 192 -18.03 5.38 -6.13
C PRO A 192 -17.14 4.49 -5.26
N PHE A 193 -15.92 4.27 -5.72
CA PHE A 193 -14.87 3.51 -5.03
C PHE A 193 -13.60 4.34 -4.94
N LEU A 194 -12.77 4.08 -3.92
CA LEU A 194 -11.40 4.57 -3.91
C LEU A 194 -10.48 3.48 -4.45
N GLY A 195 -9.77 3.81 -5.52
CA GLY A 195 -8.68 2.99 -6.05
C GLY A 195 -7.36 3.47 -5.46
N ARG A 196 -6.59 2.55 -4.88
CA ARG A 196 -5.25 2.85 -4.39
C ARG A 196 -4.23 2.02 -5.14
N THR A 197 -3.32 2.70 -5.83
CA THR A 197 -2.16 2.03 -6.43
C THR A 197 -1.29 1.48 -5.31
N VAL A 198 -1.15 0.16 -5.28
CA VAL A 198 -0.31 -0.56 -4.31
C VAL A 198 1.03 -0.88 -4.92
N TYR A 199 1.10 -1.01 -6.24
CA TYR A 199 2.33 -1.22 -6.96
C TYR A 199 2.26 -0.58 -8.35
N ALA A 200 3.34 0.10 -8.73
CA ALA A 200 3.60 0.56 -10.09
C ALA A 200 5.12 0.65 -10.27
N ASP A 201 5.73 -0.39 -10.82
CA ASP A 201 7.17 -0.39 -11.11
C ASP A 201 7.47 -0.84 -12.54
N ARG A 202 8.66 -0.47 -13.02
CA ARG A 202 9.12 -0.64 -14.39
C ARG A 202 9.20 -2.13 -14.75
N TRP A 203 8.70 -2.44 -15.93
CA TRP A 203 8.84 -3.73 -16.57
C TRP A 203 9.83 -3.63 -17.72
N GLU A 204 10.92 -4.38 -17.62
CA GLU A 204 11.85 -4.63 -18.73
C GLU A 204 11.58 -6.03 -19.30
N LEU A 205 11.49 -6.10 -20.63
CA LEU A 205 11.29 -7.34 -21.41
C LEU A 205 12.59 -8.14 -21.48
#